data_AF-A0A661B2U8-F1
#
_entry.id   AF-A0A661B2U8-F1
#
_cell.length_a   1.000
_cell.length_b   1.000
_cell.length_c   1.000
_cell.angle_alpha   90.00
_cell.angle_beta   90.00
_cell.angle_gamma   90.00
#
_symmetry.space_group_name_H-M   'P 1'
#
loop_
_entity.id
_entity.type
_entity.pdbx_description
1 polymer ?
#
loop_
_entity_poly.entity_id
_entity_poly.type
_entity_poly.pdbx_seq_one_letter_code
_entity_poly.pdbx_strand_id
1 'polypeptide(L)'
;MPTFRKLFWEVIKATVNMANAIFEVGKRQIIITVLIAEVLTIIYFVEGGKIMEYIVLAIIAIVCLVIYAKSKDFSQSLLSYLLGLIAIYTISWSWPIFFGFSCALIFFLVVGLAISSAQLAIKIEKILTQAANFIDPRDKSLYSKLKLINSKKQRAGMLSNVEKAEGIRYMAFKNVSLAEMPIILEATEKLAVVTDLPCLKVIEFLLDISYLCDEERTGQQVERIFQAIRKSRTTPEEFFKIFTMTKQFVIEKKLSIDELLEKIERFSQLGTRPEDYRELIRKQI
;
A
#
# COMPACT_ATOMS: atom_id res chain seq x y z
N MET A 1 45.51 -9.50 15.59
CA MET A 1 44.24 -9.35 16.35
C MET A 1 43.31 -8.44 15.57
N PRO A 2 42.23 -8.95 14.96
CA PRO A 2 41.21 -8.10 14.38
C PRO A 2 40.53 -7.29 15.50
N THR A 3 40.51 -5.97 15.36
CA THR A 3 39.88 -5.05 16.32
C THR A 3 38.39 -5.37 16.44
N PHE A 4 37.89 -5.45 17.68
CA PHE A 4 36.49 -5.73 18.05
C PHE A 4 35.44 -5.01 17.17
N ARG A 5 35.79 -3.80 16.69
CA ARG A 5 34.99 -3.00 15.77
C ARG A 5 34.77 -3.66 14.39
N LYS A 6 35.75 -4.37 13.82
CA LYS A 6 35.59 -5.12 12.56
C LYS A 6 34.67 -6.33 12.75
N LEU A 7 34.85 -7.07 13.83
CA LEU A 7 34.00 -8.21 14.20
C LEU A 7 32.53 -7.78 14.40
N PHE A 8 32.31 -6.65 15.08
CA PHE A 8 30.97 -6.09 15.27
C PHE A 8 30.27 -5.73 13.94
N TRP A 9 31.01 -5.09 13.01
CA TRP A 9 30.47 -4.75 11.70
C TRP A 9 30.21 -5.96 10.80
N GLU A 10 31.05 -6.99 10.89
CA GLU A 10 30.82 -8.25 10.18
C GLU A 10 29.62 -9.02 10.73
N VAL A 11 29.41 -9.02 12.06
CA VAL A 11 28.21 -9.61 12.69
C VAL A 11 26.94 -8.85 12.29
N ILE A 12 26.97 -7.51 12.27
CA ILE A 12 25.82 -6.72 11.78
C ILE A 12 25.56 -7.01 10.30
N LYS A 13 26.59 -7.05 9.47
CA LYS A 13 26.44 -7.30 8.03
C LYS A 13 25.94 -8.72 7.76
N ALA A 14 26.39 -9.71 8.52
CA ALA A 14 25.89 -11.07 8.49
C ALA A 14 24.43 -11.15 8.96
N THR A 15 24.06 -10.40 10.00
CA THR A 15 22.67 -10.33 10.52
C THR A 15 21.74 -9.64 9.53
N VAL A 16 22.19 -8.59 8.85
CA VAL A 16 21.43 -7.89 7.80
C VAL A 16 21.29 -8.76 6.56
N ASN A 17 22.35 -9.48 6.16
CA ASN A 17 22.29 -10.40 5.02
C ASN A 17 21.43 -11.64 5.33
N MET A 18 21.47 -12.14 6.56
CA MET A 18 20.58 -13.19 7.05
C MET A 18 19.13 -12.71 7.12
N ALA A 19 18.89 -11.49 7.60
CA ALA A 19 17.57 -10.87 7.55
C ALA A 19 17.05 -10.76 6.11
N ASN A 20 17.88 -10.27 5.18
CA ASN A 20 17.53 -10.16 3.76
C ASN A 20 17.27 -11.51 3.09
N ALA A 21 18.04 -12.56 3.42
CA ALA A 21 17.81 -13.93 2.93
C ALA A 21 16.54 -14.56 3.54
N ILE A 22 16.24 -14.24 4.80
CA ILE A 22 14.99 -14.62 5.49
C ILE A 22 13.79 -13.83 4.94
N PHE A 23 13.96 -12.62 4.42
CA PHE A 23 12.83 -11.85 3.88
C PHE A 23 12.28 -12.44 2.56
N GLU A 24 13.09 -13.12 1.74
CA GLU A 24 12.63 -13.78 0.50
C GLU A 24 12.09 -15.20 0.70
N VAL A 25 12.68 -16.01 1.59
CA VAL A 25 12.28 -17.41 1.85
C VAL A 25 11.42 -17.57 3.12
N GLY A 26 11.46 -16.59 4.01
CA GLY A 26 11.27 -16.81 5.45
C GLY A 26 10.00 -16.28 6.10
N LYS A 27 9.01 -15.73 5.38
CA LYS A 27 7.72 -15.39 6.03
C LYS A 27 7.06 -16.60 6.70
N ARG A 28 7.13 -17.78 6.07
CA ARG A 28 6.65 -19.05 6.62
C ARG A 28 7.59 -19.62 7.68
N GLN A 29 8.90 -19.50 7.48
CA GLN A 29 9.90 -20.03 8.42
C GLN A 29 9.96 -19.24 9.74
N ILE A 30 9.81 -17.92 9.71
CA ILE A 30 9.75 -17.08 10.93
C ILE A 30 8.56 -17.52 11.80
N ILE A 31 7.37 -17.69 11.22
CA ILE A 31 6.18 -18.13 11.95
C ILE A 31 6.43 -19.51 12.57
N ILE A 32 6.99 -20.45 11.81
CA ILE A 32 7.31 -21.80 12.31
C ILE A 32 8.33 -21.75 13.45
N THR A 33 9.41 -20.97 13.33
CA THR A 33 10.43 -20.83 14.37
C THR A 33 9.86 -20.22 15.65
N VAL A 34 8.99 -19.21 15.52
CA VAL A 34 8.34 -18.55 16.68
C VAL A 34 7.39 -19.53 17.38
N LEU A 35 6.60 -20.30 16.63
CA LEU A 35 5.74 -21.35 17.19
C LEU A 35 6.54 -22.44 17.90
N ILE A 36 7.66 -22.88 17.33
CA ILE A 36 8.55 -23.86 17.97
C ILE A 36 9.13 -23.28 19.28
N ALA A 37 9.60 -22.03 19.25
CA ALA A 37 10.14 -21.37 20.45
C ALA A 37 9.08 -21.22 21.55
N GLU A 38 7.83 -20.95 21.18
CA GLU A 38 6.72 -20.90 22.12
C GLU A 38 6.43 -22.28 22.72
N VAL A 39 6.38 -23.34 21.91
CA VAL A 39 6.21 -24.73 22.41
C VAL A 39 7.32 -25.12 23.39
N LEU A 40 8.58 -24.76 23.09
CA LEU A 40 9.70 -24.98 24.01
C LEU A 40 9.56 -24.17 25.30
N THR A 41 9.01 -22.97 25.22
CA THR A 41 8.70 -22.14 26.40
C THR A 41 7.62 -22.81 27.24
N ILE A 42 6.56 -23.34 26.63
CA ILE A 42 5.50 -24.10 27.34
C ILE A 42 6.10 -25.27 28.10
N ILE A 43 6.93 -26.09 27.44
CA ILE A 43 7.57 -27.25 28.05
C ILE A 43 8.41 -26.82 29.26
N TYR A 44 9.21 -25.75 29.12
CA TYR A 44 10.01 -25.20 30.21
C TYR A 44 9.16 -24.75 31.43
N PHE A 45 8.04 -24.07 31.19
CA PHE A 45 7.15 -23.63 32.27
C PHE A 45 6.40 -24.79 32.95
N VAL A 46 6.05 -25.83 32.19
CA VAL A 46 5.39 -27.05 32.71
C VAL A 46 6.37 -27.87 33.55
N GLU A 47 7.58 -28.13 33.07
CA GLU A 47 8.62 -28.87 33.80
C GLU A 47 9.09 -28.11 35.05
N GLY A 48 9.09 -26.78 35.01
CA GLY A 48 9.45 -25.92 36.13
C GLY A 48 8.35 -25.72 37.18
N GLY A 49 7.16 -26.31 37.03
CA GLY A 49 6.04 -26.16 37.96
C GLY A 49 5.39 -24.78 37.97
N LYS A 50 5.64 -23.95 36.94
CA LYS A 50 5.19 -22.55 36.84
C LYS A 50 3.97 -22.37 35.92
N ILE A 51 3.12 -23.38 35.85
CA ILE A 51 1.96 -23.43 34.94
C ILE A 51 1.00 -22.25 35.15
N MET A 52 0.82 -21.81 36.40
CA MET A 52 -0.07 -20.68 36.72
C MET A 52 0.41 -19.36 36.10
N GLU A 53 1.73 -19.10 36.09
CA GLU A 53 2.29 -17.90 35.45
C GLU A 53 2.03 -17.93 33.93
N TYR A 54 2.20 -19.10 33.31
CA TYR A 54 1.92 -19.29 31.89
C TYR A 54 0.44 -19.11 31.53
N ILE A 55 -0.49 -19.61 32.35
CA ILE A 55 -1.93 -19.43 32.12
C ILE A 55 -2.31 -17.95 32.15
N VAL A 56 -1.81 -17.20 33.14
CA VAL A 56 -2.08 -15.75 33.24
C VAL A 56 -1.51 -15.02 32.02
N LEU A 57 -0.29 -15.36 31.60
CA LEU A 57 0.33 -14.82 30.40
C LEU A 57 -0.51 -15.07 29.15
N ALA A 58 -0.99 -16.30 28.96
CA ALA A 58 -1.83 -16.68 27.83
C ALA A 58 -3.16 -15.91 27.82
N ILE A 59 -3.80 -15.73 28.99
CA ILE A 59 -5.03 -14.95 29.12
C ILE A 59 -4.78 -13.50 28.71
N ILE A 60 -3.71 -12.87 29.20
CA ILE A 60 -3.36 -11.49 28.84
C ILE A 60 -3.10 -11.39 27.32
N ALA A 61 -2.36 -12.34 26.74
CA ALA A 61 -2.11 -12.39 25.31
C ALA A 61 -3.42 -12.46 24.51
N ILE A 62 -4.33 -13.37 24.87
CA ILE A 62 -5.62 -13.54 24.20
C ILE A 62 -6.46 -12.26 24.29
N VAL A 63 -6.57 -11.65 25.48
CA VAL A 63 -7.34 -10.41 25.65
C VAL A 63 -6.75 -9.29 24.79
N CYS A 64 -5.42 -9.12 24.78
CA CYS A 64 -4.77 -8.09 23.98
C CYS A 64 -4.93 -8.34 22.46
N LEU A 65 -4.91 -9.60 22.03
CA LEU A 65 -5.16 -9.98 20.63
C LEU A 65 -6.62 -9.71 20.22
N VAL A 66 -7.58 -9.97 21.11
CA VAL A 66 -9.01 -9.67 20.87
C VAL A 66 -9.22 -8.15 20.77
N ILE A 67 -8.60 -7.38 21.65
CA ILE A 67 -8.62 -5.92 21.58
C ILE A 67 -8.03 -5.46 20.25
N TYR A 68 -6.86 -5.97 19.87
CA TYR A 68 -6.22 -5.62 18.61
C TYR A 68 -7.09 -5.91 17.39
N ALA A 69 -7.70 -7.09 17.34
CA ALA A 69 -8.57 -7.49 16.23
C ALA A 69 -9.79 -6.55 16.10
N LYS A 70 -10.28 -5.98 17.20
CA LYS A 70 -11.44 -5.07 17.22
C LYS A 70 -11.05 -3.61 17.00
N SER A 71 -10.08 -3.09 17.74
CA SER A 71 -9.67 -1.68 17.71
C SER A 71 -8.88 -1.34 16.45
N LYS A 72 -8.23 -2.34 15.84
CA LYS A 72 -7.24 -2.17 14.76
C LYS A 72 -6.06 -1.28 15.15
N ASP A 73 -5.90 -1.00 16.44
CA ASP A 73 -4.79 -0.23 16.99
C ASP A 73 -3.76 -1.19 17.59
N PHE A 74 -2.69 -1.39 16.82
CA PHE A 74 -1.57 -2.24 17.24
C PHE A 74 -0.83 -1.63 18.44
N SER A 75 -0.66 -0.31 18.47
CA SER A 75 0.09 0.39 19.50
C SER A 75 -0.60 0.27 20.85
N GLN A 76 -1.92 0.48 20.91
CA GLN A 76 -2.70 0.34 22.14
C GLN A 76 -2.66 -1.09 22.68
N SER A 77 -2.76 -2.07 21.80
CA SER A 77 -2.77 -3.49 22.16
C SER A 77 -1.39 -3.96 22.61
N LEU A 78 -0.32 -3.50 21.94
CA LEU A 78 1.05 -3.77 22.32
C LEU A 78 1.40 -3.16 23.68
N LEU A 79 0.99 -1.91 23.93
CA LEU A 79 1.22 -1.26 25.23
C LEU A 79 0.50 -1.99 26.36
N SER A 80 -0.76 -2.39 26.14
CA SER A 80 -1.54 -3.16 27.10
C SER A 80 -0.89 -4.53 27.39
N TYR A 81 -0.38 -5.18 26.34
CA TYR A 81 0.36 -6.43 26.48
C TYR A 81 1.69 -6.26 27.24
N LEU A 82 2.47 -5.21 26.93
CA LEU A 82 3.71 -4.89 27.63
C LEU A 82 3.46 -4.60 29.12
N LEU A 83 2.40 -3.88 29.46
CA LEU A 83 2.02 -3.64 30.86
C LEU A 83 1.68 -4.94 31.58
N GLY A 84 0.94 -5.85 30.92
CA GLY A 84 0.64 -7.17 31.46
C GLY A 84 1.88 -8.04 31.64
N LEU A 85 2.82 -8.02 30.68
CA LEU A 85 4.10 -8.70 30.79
C LEU A 85 4.95 -8.16 31.96
N ILE A 86 5.04 -6.84 32.09
CA ILE A 86 5.79 -6.19 33.17
C ILE A 86 5.19 -6.58 34.52
N ALA A 87 3.87 -6.65 34.65
CA ALA A 87 3.19 -7.04 35.88
C ALA A 87 3.43 -8.50 36.29
N ILE A 88 3.58 -9.42 35.34
CA ILE A 88 3.92 -10.83 35.61
C ILE A 88 5.39 -10.98 36.00
N TYR A 89 6.29 -10.31 35.29
CA TYR A 89 7.73 -10.51 35.42
C TYR A 89 8.44 -9.51 36.37
N THR A 90 7.70 -8.73 37.17
CA THR A 90 8.26 -7.64 38.01
C THR A 90 9.14 -8.11 39.17
N ILE A 91 9.11 -9.39 39.54
CA ILE A 91 9.50 -9.83 40.89
C ILE A 91 11.01 -10.13 41.05
N SER A 92 11.78 -10.27 39.98
CA SER A 92 13.26 -10.20 39.96
C SER A 92 13.77 -10.65 38.60
N TRP A 93 14.65 -9.86 37.97
CA TRP A 93 15.16 -10.18 36.65
C TRP A 93 16.28 -11.22 36.74
N SER A 94 15.93 -12.48 36.45
CA SER A 94 16.90 -13.56 36.19
C SER A 94 16.97 -13.87 34.70
N TRP A 95 18.06 -14.50 34.26
CA TRP A 95 18.24 -14.92 32.86
C TRP A 95 17.04 -15.70 32.28
N PRO A 96 16.46 -16.69 33.00
CA PRO A 96 15.28 -17.40 32.51
C PRO A 96 14.02 -16.53 32.40
N ILE A 97 13.84 -15.59 33.34
CA ILE A 97 12.72 -14.65 33.34
C ILE A 97 12.81 -13.69 32.14
N PHE A 98 14.01 -13.17 31.87
CA PHE A 98 14.26 -12.33 30.71
C PHE A 98 14.00 -13.06 29.38
N PHE A 99 14.41 -14.34 29.30
CA PHE A 99 14.16 -15.17 28.13
C PHE A 99 12.66 -15.40 27.91
N GLY A 100 11.91 -15.77 28.96
CA GLY A 100 10.46 -15.94 28.90
C GLY A 100 9.72 -14.67 28.48
N PHE A 101 10.10 -13.51 29.05
CA PHE A 101 9.58 -12.21 28.65
C PHE A 101 9.82 -11.92 27.15
N SER A 102 11.04 -12.17 26.67
CA SER A 102 11.42 -11.92 25.28
C SER A 102 10.65 -12.82 24.31
N CYS A 103 10.52 -14.12 24.62
CA CYS A 103 9.75 -15.07 23.83
C CYS A 103 8.26 -14.66 23.76
N ALA A 104 7.66 -14.30 24.91
CA ALA A 104 6.27 -13.87 24.97
C ALA A 104 6.02 -12.58 24.18
N LEU A 105 6.96 -11.64 24.22
CA LEU A 105 6.90 -10.41 23.43
C LEU A 105 7.00 -10.67 21.93
N ILE A 106 8.01 -11.44 21.50
CA ILE A 106 8.21 -11.79 20.09
C ILE A 106 7.00 -12.54 19.54
N PHE A 107 6.43 -13.46 20.31
CA PHE A 107 5.21 -14.18 19.94
C PHE A 107 4.06 -13.21 19.64
N PHE A 108 3.76 -12.30 20.57
CA PHE A 108 2.68 -11.33 20.37
C PHE A 108 2.90 -10.43 19.15
N LEU A 109 4.13 -9.96 18.93
CA LEU A 109 4.48 -9.16 17.75
C LEU A 109 4.25 -9.94 16.45
N VAL A 110 4.63 -11.20 16.40
CA VAL A 110 4.49 -12.06 15.20
C VAL A 110 3.02 -12.37 14.92
N VAL A 111 2.25 -12.71 15.95
CA VAL A 111 0.80 -12.96 15.80
C VAL A 111 0.08 -11.67 15.40
N GLY A 112 0.41 -10.53 16.01
CA GLY A 112 -0.14 -9.23 15.63
C GLY A 112 0.15 -8.88 14.17
N LEU A 113 1.38 -9.11 13.70
CA LEU A 113 1.76 -8.92 12.30
C LEU A 113 0.97 -9.84 11.35
N ALA A 114 0.73 -11.10 11.76
CA ALA A 114 -0.06 -12.06 10.99
C ALA A 114 -1.52 -11.59 10.86
N ILE A 115 -2.13 -11.11 11.94
CA ILE A 115 -3.49 -10.54 11.95
C ILE A 115 -3.56 -9.32 11.03
N SER A 116 -2.60 -8.38 11.13
CA SER A 116 -2.53 -7.21 10.25
C SER A 116 -2.46 -7.60 8.77
N SER A 117 -1.59 -8.56 8.45
CA SER A 117 -1.41 -9.08 7.10
C SER A 117 -2.70 -9.74 6.57
N ALA A 118 -3.39 -10.50 7.41
CA ALA A 118 -4.68 -11.11 7.07
C ALA A 118 -5.75 -10.04 6.81
N GLN A 119 -5.82 -9.00 7.64
CA GLN A 119 -6.76 -7.88 7.44
C GLN A 119 -6.49 -7.14 6.12
N LEU A 120 -5.23 -6.90 5.77
CA LEU A 120 -4.84 -6.31 4.48
C LEU A 120 -5.27 -7.20 3.31
N ALA A 121 -5.04 -8.51 3.42
CA ALA A 121 -5.47 -9.47 2.40
C ALA A 121 -7.00 -9.47 2.23
N ILE A 122 -7.76 -9.48 3.33
CA ILE A 122 -9.22 -9.38 3.33
C ILE A 122 -9.68 -8.06 2.69
N LYS A 123 -9.01 -6.93 2.97
CA LYS A 123 -9.32 -5.64 2.34
C LYS A 123 -9.17 -5.72 0.83
N ILE A 124 -8.04 -6.24 0.34
CA ILE A 124 -7.77 -6.41 -1.09
C ILE A 124 -8.80 -7.35 -1.72
N GLU A 125 -9.06 -8.49 -1.09
CA GLU A 125 -10.03 -9.48 -1.56
C GLU A 125 -11.44 -8.88 -1.69
N LYS A 126 -11.89 -8.12 -0.68
CA LYS A 126 -13.17 -7.41 -0.72
C LYS A 126 -13.25 -6.44 -1.89
N ILE A 127 -12.20 -5.65 -2.12
CA ILE A 127 -12.16 -4.65 -3.20
C ILE A 127 -12.19 -5.33 -4.57
N LEU A 128 -11.37 -6.36 -4.79
CA LEU A 128 -11.33 -7.08 -6.07
C LEU A 128 -12.61 -7.87 -6.33
N THR A 129 -13.25 -8.41 -5.29
CA THR A 129 -14.56 -9.07 -5.39
C THR A 129 -15.65 -8.08 -5.80
N GLN A 130 -15.64 -6.87 -5.21
CA GLN A 130 -16.54 -5.79 -5.64
C GLN A 130 -16.33 -5.42 -7.11
N ALA A 131 -15.09 -5.29 -7.55
CA ALA A 131 -14.76 -4.97 -8.95
C ALA A 131 -15.22 -6.08 -9.91
N ALA A 132 -14.94 -7.35 -9.60
CA ALA A 132 -15.34 -8.49 -10.42
C ALA A 132 -16.87 -8.58 -10.55
N ASN A 133 -17.59 -8.49 -9.42
CA ASN A 133 -19.06 -8.54 -9.41
C ASN A 133 -19.71 -7.37 -10.15
N PHE A 134 -19.06 -6.22 -10.20
CA PHE A 134 -19.55 -5.08 -10.98
C PHE A 134 -19.39 -5.31 -12.48
N ILE A 135 -18.27 -5.88 -12.92
CA ILE A 135 -18.02 -6.17 -14.35
C ILE A 135 -18.98 -7.25 -14.85
N ASP A 136 -19.00 -8.42 -14.20
CA ASP A 136 -19.97 -9.47 -14.48
C ASP A 136 -20.12 -10.37 -13.24
N PRO A 137 -21.29 -10.37 -12.57
CA PRO A 137 -21.52 -11.21 -11.39
C PRO A 137 -21.58 -12.71 -11.72
N ARG A 138 -21.66 -13.11 -12.99
CA ARG A 138 -21.73 -14.52 -13.43
C ARG A 138 -20.35 -15.12 -13.72
N ASP A 139 -19.38 -14.30 -14.14
CA ASP A 139 -18.04 -14.78 -14.48
C ASP A 139 -17.14 -14.89 -13.23
N LYS A 140 -17.08 -16.11 -12.68
CA LYS A 140 -16.21 -16.47 -11.55
C LYS A 140 -14.71 -16.32 -11.86
N SER A 141 -14.31 -16.30 -13.14
CA SER A 141 -12.91 -16.16 -13.55
C SER A 141 -12.40 -14.71 -13.49
N LEU A 142 -13.30 -13.71 -13.39
CA LEU A 142 -12.90 -12.31 -13.32
C LEU A 142 -12.06 -12.00 -12.09
N TYR A 143 -12.46 -12.53 -10.92
CA TYR A 143 -11.71 -12.33 -9.69
C TYR A 143 -10.26 -12.81 -9.82
N SER A 144 -10.01 -13.99 -10.39
CA SER A 144 -8.66 -14.52 -10.54
C SER A 144 -7.83 -13.70 -11.54
N LYS A 145 -8.44 -13.24 -12.64
CA LYS A 145 -7.82 -12.31 -13.59
C LYS A 145 -7.43 -10.98 -12.93
N LEU A 146 -8.34 -10.36 -12.19
CA LEU A 146 -8.06 -9.12 -11.46
C LEU A 146 -6.99 -9.30 -10.37
N LYS A 147 -7.01 -10.43 -9.68
CA LYS A 147 -5.97 -10.79 -8.70
C LYS A 147 -4.59 -10.91 -9.35
N LEU A 148 -4.51 -11.51 -10.54
CA LEU A 148 -3.27 -11.58 -11.32
C LEU A 148 -2.76 -10.18 -11.68
N ILE A 149 -3.62 -9.31 -12.19
CA ILE A 149 -3.28 -7.91 -12.51
C ILE A 149 -2.76 -7.19 -11.26
N ASN A 150 -3.45 -7.33 -10.12
CA ASN A 150 -3.06 -6.69 -8.87
C ASN A 150 -1.71 -7.19 -8.33
N SER A 151 -1.44 -8.49 -8.49
CA SER A 151 -0.21 -9.14 -8.02
C SER A 151 1.02 -8.85 -8.88
N LYS A 152 0.80 -8.37 -10.12
CA LYS A 152 1.89 -8.08 -11.04
C LYS A 152 2.73 -6.93 -10.49
N LYS A 153 4.03 -7.21 -10.29
CA LYS A 153 4.99 -6.17 -9.95
C LYS A 153 5.17 -5.28 -11.17
N GLN A 154 4.88 -4.01 -10.97
CA GLN A 154 5.09 -2.99 -11.99
C GLN A 154 6.54 -2.52 -11.94
N ARG A 155 7.00 -1.87 -13.00
CA ARG A 155 8.43 -1.53 -13.16
C ARG A 155 8.94 -0.55 -12.09
N ALA A 156 8.14 0.43 -11.70
CA ALA A 156 8.55 1.38 -10.66
C ALA A 156 8.30 0.82 -9.26
N GLY A 157 7.28 -0.02 -9.09
CA GLY A 157 7.03 -0.78 -7.86
C GLY A 157 6.61 0.08 -6.67
N MET A 158 6.12 1.29 -6.94
CA MET A 158 5.76 2.29 -5.93
C MET A 158 4.30 2.16 -5.46
N LEU A 159 3.40 1.60 -6.27
CA LEU A 159 2.02 1.37 -5.85
C LEU A 159 1.93 0.19 -4.89
N SER A 160 1.31 0.42 -3.72
CA SER A 160 0.93 -0.66 -2.83
C SER A 160 -0.16 -1.54 -3.47
N ASN A 161 -0.23 -2.81 -3.05
CA ASN A 161 -1.26 -3.73 -3.54
C ASN A 161 -2.69 -3.30 -3.19
N VAL A 162 -2.84 -2.44 -2.18
CA VAL A 162 -4.14 -1.87 -1.79
C VAL A 162 -4.54 -0.77 -2.77
N GLU A 163 -3.63 0.15 -3.10
CA GLU A 163 -3.89 1.22 -4.07
C GLU A 163 -4.14 0.67 -5.46
N LYS A 164 -3.40 -0.36 -5.88
CA LYS A 164 -3.68 -1.07 -7.15
C LYS A 164 -5.10 -1.65 -7.15
N ALA A 165 -5.53 -2.29 -6.06
CA ALA A 165 -6.87 -2.86 -5.96
C ALA A 165 -7.94 -1.76 -6.02
N GLU A 166 -7.74 -0.64 -5.32
CA GLU A 166 -8.64 0.52 -5.36
C GLU A 166 -8.73 1.13 -6.76
N GLY A 167 -7.59 1.24 -7.45
CA GLY A 167 -7.51 1.66 -8.85
C GLY A 167 -8.22 0.73 -9.82
N ILE A 168 -8.02 -0.58 -9.67
CA ILE A 168 -8.74 -1.62 -10.44
C ILE A 168 -10.25 -1.50 -10.25
N ARG A 169 -10.71 -1.32 -9.01
CA ARG A 169 -12.13 -1.12 -8.73
C ARG A 169 -12.67 0.15 -9.39
N TYR A 170 -11.91 1.25 -9.34
CA TYR A 170 -12.32 2.49 -10.01
C TYR A 170 -12.41 2.31 -11.53
N MET A 171 -11.41 1.67 -12.15
CA MET A 171 -11.42 1.34 -13.58
C MET A 171 -12.59 0.43 -13.96
N ALA A 172 -12.90 -0.57 -13.13
CA ALA A 172 -14.07 -1.44 -13.32
C ALA A 172 -15.38 -0.63 -13.33
N PHE A 173 -15.55 0.32 -12.41
CA PHE A 173 -16.73 1.20 -12.37
C PHE A 173 -16.86 2.13 -13.58
N LYS A 174 -15.74 2.40 -14.26
CA LYS A 174 -15.71 3.19 -15.49
C LYS A 174 -15.85 2.33 -16.75
N ASN A 175 -15.98 1.00 -16.63
CA ASN A 175 -16.04 0.04 -17.74
C ASN A 175 -14.76 -0.03 -18.59
N VAL A 176 -13.59 0.15 -17.96
CA VAL A 176 -12.29 -0.02 -18.61
C VAL A 176 -12.04 -1.50 -18.89
N SER A 177 -11.45 -1.82 -20.05
CA SER A 177 -11.17 -3.20 -20.41
C SER A 177 -10.08 -3.82 -19.52
N LEU A 178 -10.16 -5.13 -19.26
CA LEU A 178 -9.14 -5.84 -18.47
C LEU A 178 -7.72 -5.76 -19.07
N ALA A 179 -7.62 -5.56 -20.38
CA ALA A 179 -6.36 -5.43 -21.10
C ALA A 179 -5.68 -4.07 -20.87
N GLU A 180 -6.48 -3.02 -20.65
CA GLU A 180 -5.99 -1.66 -20.41
C GLU A 180 -5.60 -1.41 -18.96
N MET A 181 -6.24 -2.09 -18.00
CA MET A 181 -5.97 -1.89 -16.57
C MET A 181 -4.47 -1.97 -16.19
N PRO A 182 -3.68 -2.96 -16.66
CA PRO A 182 -2.25 -3.00 -16.38
C PRO A 182 -1.47 -1.80 -16.95
N ILE A 183 -1.88 -1.29 -18.11
CA ILE A 183 -1.23 -0.17 -18.80
C ILE A 183 -1.47 1.12 -18.01
N ILE A 184 -2.71 1.34 -17.58
CA ILE A 184 -3.09 2.50 -16.77
C ILE A 184 -2.41 2.47 -15.41
N LEU A 185 -2.29 1.29 -14.78
CA LEU A 185 -1.54 1.15 -13.51
C LEU A 185 -0.05 1.47 -13.69
N GLU A 186 0.58 1.04 -14.79
CA GLU A 186 1.97 1.38 -15.08
C GLU A 186 2.16 2.89 -15.32
N ALA A 187 1.24 3.51 -16.06
CA ALA A 187 1.23 4.95 -16.29
C ALA A 187 1.01 5.74 -14.99
N THR A 188 0.11 5.26 -14.13
CA THR A 188 -0.16 5.83 -12.82
C THR A 188 1.08 5.81 -11.94
N GLU A 189 1.82 4.70 -11.91
CA GLU A 189 3.07 4.63 -11.13
C GLU A 189 4.07 5.69 -11.58
N LYS A 190 4.25 5.84 -12.90
CA LYS A 190 5.18 6.85 -13.42
C LYS A 190 4.73 8.25 -13.02
N LEU A 191 3.44 8.55 -13.16
CA LEU A 191 2.93 9.91 -12.98
C LEU A 191 2.81 10.28 -11.51
N ALA A 192 2.43 9.35 -10.64
CA ALA A 192 2.40 9.55 -9.20
C ALA A 192 3.80 9.85 -8.65
N VAL A 193 4.86 9.16 -9.12
CA VAL A 193 6.24 9.43 -8.70
C VAL A 193 6.70 10.85 -9.04
N VAL A 194 6.30 11.37 -10.20
CA VAL A 194 6.72 12.71 -10.66
C VAL A 194 5.88 13.81 -10.03
N THR A 195 4.60 13.54 -9.76
CA THR A 195 3.65 14.56 -9.31
C THR A 195 3.46 14.57 -7.79
N ASP A 196 3.90 13.53 -7.09
CA ASP A 196 3.64 13.29 -5.66
C ASP A 196 2.14 13.33 -5.30
N LEU A 197 1.28 13.05 -6.28
CA LEU A 197 -0.17 13.05 -6.10
C LEU A 197 -0.69 11.67 -5.70
N PRO A 198 -1.80 11.61 -4.92
CA PRO A 198 -2.46 10.35 -4.60
C PRO A 198 -2.81 9.54 -5.85
N CYS A 199 -2.50 8.25 -5.82
CA CYS A 199 -2.64 7.33 -6.94
C CYS A 199 -4.03 7.33 -7.58
N LEU A 200 -5.08 7.44 -6.75
CA LEU A 200 -6.46 7.49 -7.24
C LEU A 200 -6.76 8.75 -8.07
N LYS A 201 -6.23 9.93 -7.66
CA LYS A 201 -6.37 11.18 -8.43
C LYS A 201 -5.67 11.06 -9.79
N VAL A 202 -4.51 10.41 -9.81
CA VAL A 202 -3.74 10.16 -11.04
C VAL A 202 -4.50 9.21 -11.98
N ILE A 203 -5.08 8.13 -11.45
CA ILE A 203 -5.92 7.21 -12.23
C ILE A 203 -7.14 7.93 -12.81
N GLU A 204 -7.83 8.75 -12.01
CA GLU A 204 -8.98 9.53 -12.47
C GLU A 204 -8.61 10.45 -13.64
N PHE A 205 -7.51 11.18 -13.50
CA PHE A 205 -7.01 12.07 -14.55
C PHE A 205 -6.61 11.33 -15.82
N LEU A 206 -5.87 10.21 -15.70
CA LEU A 206 -5.49 9.39 -16.84
C LEU A 206 -6.69 8.80 -17.57
N LEU A 207 -7.72 8.39 -16.80
CA LEU A 207 -8.95 7.88 -17.37
C LEU A 207 -9.71 8.97 -18.11
N ASP A 208 -9.87 10.16 -17.50
CA ASP A 208 -10.49 11.31 -18.17
C ASP A 208 -9.82 11.58 -19.52
N ILE A 209 -8.49 11.55 -19.59
CA ILE A 209 -7.79 11.76 -20.86
C ILE A 209 -8.02 10.61 -21.83
N SER A 210 -7.96 9.36 -21.37
CA SER A 210 -8.22 8.20 -22.24
C SER A 210 -9.64 8.19 -22.82
N TYR A 211 -10.64 8.71 -22.10
CA TYR A 211 -12.01 8.83 -22.62
C TYR A 211 -12.15 9.93 -23.66
N LEU A 212 -11.34 10.98 -23.54
CA LEU A 212 -11.41 12.13 -24.44
C LEU A 212 -10.59 11.89 -25.71
N CYS A 213 -9.55 11.06 -25.64
CA CYS A 213 -8.75 10.63 -26.79
C CYS A 213 -9.36 9.37 -27.42
N ASP A 214 -9.94 9.46 -28.62
CA ASP A 214 -10.44 8.31 -29.40
C ASP A 214 -9.34 7.31 -29.86
N GLU A 215 -8.08 7.47 -29.45
CA GLU A 215 -6.93 6.71 -29.98
C GLU A 215 -6.40 5.59 -29.05
N GLU A 216 -6.21 4.42 -29.64
CA GLU A 216 -5.73 3.12 -29.12
C GLU A 216 -4.35 3.10 -28.41
N ARG A 217 -3.78 4.22 -27.96
CA ARG A 217 -2.42 4.22 -27.37
C ARG A 217 -2.29 5.11 -26.15
N THR A 218 -2.90 4.66 -25.06
CA THR A 218 -2.74 5.21 -23.69
C THR A 218 -1.27 5.49 -23.33
N GLY A 219 -0.32 4.67 -23.81
CA GLY A 219 1.11 4.86 -23.53
C GLY A 219 1.77 6.08 -24.19
N GLN A 220 1.38 6.47 -25.40
CA GLN A 220 1.93 7.66 -26.07
C GLN A 220 1.32 8.96 -25.51
N GLN A 221 0.06 8.90 -25.09
CA GLN A 221 -0.64 10.02 -24.45
C GLN A 221 -0.02 10.36 -23.09
N VAL A 222 0.35 9.35 -22.30
CA VAL A 222 1.01 9.53 -21.00
C VAL A 222 2.27 10.38 -21.13
N GLU A 223 3.12 10.12 -22.13
CA GLU A 223 4.34 10.91 -22.35
C GLU A 223 4.04 12.37 -22.73
N ARG A 224 3.01 12.61 -23.55
CA ARG A 224 2.58 13.98 -23.92
C ARG A 224 2.07 14.75 -22.71
N ILE A 225 1.28 14.10 -21.87
CA ILE A 225 0.78 14.66 -20.61
C ILE A 225 1.94 15.03 -19.70
N PHE A 226 2.94 14.16 -19.56
CA PHE A 226 4.15 14.45 -18.80
C PHE A 226 4.85 15.71 -19.30
N GLN A 227 4.98 15.85 -20.62
CA GLN A 227 5.59 17.03 -21.22
C GLN A 227 4.76 18.30 -20.95
N ALA A 228 3.43 18.24 -21.06
CA ALA A 228 2.55 19.37 -20.79
C ALA A 228 2.64 19.82 -19.32
N ILE A 229 2.59 18.88 -18.37
CA ILE A 229 2.74 19.19 -16.94
C ILE A 229 4.11 19.84 -16.68
N ARG A 230 5.19 19.27 -17.25
CA ARG A 230 6.56 19.77 -17.05
C ARG A 230 6.79 21.15 -17.66
N LYS A 231 6.13 21.47 -18.78
CA LYS A 231 6.23 22.79 -19.45
C LYS A 231 5.35 23.85 -18.80
N SER A 232 4.30 23.44 -18.08
CA SER A 232 3.47 24.35 -17.31
C SER A 232 4.24 24.93 -16.12
N ARG A 233 3.96 26.18 -15.76
CA ARG A 233 4.47 26.83 -14.54
C ARG A 233 3.61 26.55 -13.31
N THR A 234 2.54 25.79 -13.48
CA THR A 234 1.59 25.41 -12.43
C THR A 234 2.07 24.15 -11.71
N THR A 235 1.67 24.00 -10.45
CA THR A 235 1.88 22.73 -9.75
C THR A 235 1.06 21.61 -10.42
N PRO A 236 1.45 20.33 -10.30
CA PRO A 236 0.68 19.22 -10.85
C PRO A 236 -0.78 19.17 -10.34
N GLU A 237 -1.02 19.54 -9.09
CA GLU A 237 -2.37 19.61 -8.52
C GLU A 237 -3.23 20.70 -9.18
N GLU A 238 -2.66 21.89 -9.37
CA GLU A 238 -3.32 22.98 -10.09
C GLU A 238 -3.59 22.60 -11.54
N PHE A 239 -2.63 21.94 -12.20
CA PHE A 239 -2.81 21.46 -13.56
C PHE A 239 -4.00 20.50 -13.67
N PHE A 240 -4.11 19.52 -12.77
CA PHE A 240 -5.23 18.57 -12.75
C PHE A 240 -6.56 19.28 -12.49
N LYS A 241 -6.58 20.28 -11.60
CA LYS A 241 -7.76 21.11 -11.33
C LYS A 241 -8.20 21.89 -12.58
N ILE A 242 -7.26 22.56 -13.25
CA ILE A 242 -7.50 23.32 -14.48
C ILE A 242 -8.06 22.41 -15.57
N PHE A 243 -7.42 21.25 -15.79
CA PHE A 243 -7.90 20.27 -16.75
C PHE A 243 -9.32 19.80 -16.43
N THR A 244 -9.60 19.46 -15.18
CA THR A 244 -10.95 19.03 -14.75
C THR A 244 -12.01 20.10 -14.99
N MET A 245 -11.69 21.38 -14.80
CA MET A 245 -12.60 22.50 -15.04
C MET A 245 -12.84 22.79 -16.53
N THR A 246 -11.92 22.37 -17.39
CA THR A 246 -11.91 22.74 -18.82
C THR A 246 -12.19 21.58 -19.76
N LYS A 247 -12.11 20.33 -19.28
CA LYS A 247 -12.37 19.12 -20.08
C LYS A 247 -13.74 19.09 -20.75
N GLN A 248 -14.73 19.79 -20.19
CA GLN A 248 -16.07 19.91 -20.79
C GLN A 248 -16.02 20.48 -22.22
N PHE A 249 -15.08 21.39 -22.53
CA PHE A 249 -14.95 21.93 -23.89
C PHE A 249 -14.49 20.88 -24.90
N VAL A 250 -13.72 19.89 -24.45
CA VAL A 250 -13.30 18.77 -25.28
C VAL A 250 -14.47 17.79 -25.49
N ILE A 251 -15.24 17.50 -24.42
CA ILE A 251 -16.45 16.67 -24.50
C ILE A 251 -17.47 17.27 -25.48
N GLU A 252 -17.65 18.59 -25.46
CA GLU A 252 -18.54 19.33 -26.35
C GLU A 252 -17.98 19.46 -27.79
N LYS A 253 -16.83 18.84 -28.10
CA LYS A 253 -16.12 18.91 -29.39
C LYS A 253 -15.80 20.33 -29.86
N LYS A 254 -15.66 21.26 -28.90
CA LYS A 254 -15.28 22.65 -29.15
C LYS A 254 -13.77 22.85 -29.25
N LEU A 255 -13.01 21.94 -28.67
CA LEU A 255 -11.55 21.90 -28.70
C LEU A 255 -11.07 20.46 -28.80
N SER A 256 -9.91 20.25 -29.41
CA SER A 256 -9.16 19.01 -29.24
C SER A 256 -8.39 19.01 -27.90
N ILE A 257 -7.92 17.83 -27.47
CA ILE A 257 -7.10 17.72 -26.24
C ILE A 257 -5.77 18.42 -26.41
N ASP A 258 -5.15 18.29 -27.59
CA ASP A 258 -3.88 18.94 -27.87
C ASP A 258 -4.03 20.47 -27.79
N GLU A 259 -5.10 21.02 -28.38
CA GLU A 259 -5.42 22.45 -28.25
C GLU A 259 -5.70 22.86 -26.81
N LEU A 260 -6.34 22.01 -26.01
CA LEU A 260 -6.59 22.29 -24.60
C LEU A 260 -5.27 22.33 -23.81
N LEU A 261 -4.41 21.34 -23.98
CA LEU A 261 -3.12 21.24 -23.29
C LEU A 261 -2.21 22.42 -23.66
N GLU A 262 -2.18 22.81 -24.93
CA GLU A 262 -1.44 24.00 -25.40
C GLU A 262 -2.00 25.30 -24.80
N LYS A 263 -3.33 25.45 -24.73
CA LYS A 263 -3.96 26.62 -24.08
C LYS A 263 -3.62 26.67 -22.59
N ILE A 264 -3.64 25.53 -21.90
CA ILE A 264 -3.25 25.44 -20.48
C ILE A 264 -1.79 25.84 -20.31
N GLU A 265 -0.89 25.32 -21.14
CA GLU A 265 0.54 25.68 -21.11
C GLU A 265 0.74 27.19 -21.31
N ARG A 266 0.09 27.77 -22.33
CA ARG A 266 0.21 29.20 -22.64
C ARG A 266 -0.31 30.10 -21.52
N PHE A 267 -1.49 29.81 -20.97
CA PHE A 267 -2.06 30.60 -19.88
C PHE A 267 -1.26 30.46 -18.57
N SER A 268 -0.64 29.29 -18.37
CA SER A 268 0.26 29.02 -17.23
C SER A 268 1.53 29.85 -17.32
N GLN A 269 2.12 29.98 -18.51
CA GLN A 269 3.28 30.85 -18.75
C GLN A 269 2.96 32.33 -18.51
N LEU A 270 1.72 32.76 -18.77
CA LEU A 270 1.23 34.12 -18.54
C LEU A 270 0.91 34.42 -17.07
N GLY A 271 1.01 33.43 -16.16
CA GLY A 271 0.74 33.61 -14.73
C GLY A 271 -0.75 33.78 -14.39
N THR A 272 -1.62 33.27 -15.27
CA THR A 272 -3.08 33.32 -15.08
C THR A 272 -3.49 32.48 -13.87
N ARG A 273 -4.45 32.95 -13.08
CA ARG A 273 -4.99 32.18 -11.95
C ARG A 273 -5.81 30.98 -12.45
N PRO A 274 -5.69 29.79 -11.84
CA PRO A 274 -6.42 28.58 -12.26
C PRO A 274 -7.93 28.76 -12.46
N GLU A 275 -8.56 29.60 -11.64
CA GLU A 275 -10.01 29.85 -11.66
C GLU A 275 -10.49 30.52 -12.96
N ASP A 276 -9.62 31.33 -13.58
CA ASP A 276 -9.97 32.17 -14.73
C ASP A 276 -9.87 31.41 -16.07
N TYR A 277 -9.24 30.23 -16.08
CA TYR A 277 -8.95 29.46 -17.30
C TYR A 277 -10.23 29.11 -18.07
N ARG A 278 -11.29 28.72 -17.34
CA ARG A 278 -12.56 28.31 -17.98
C ARG A 278 -13.20 29.47 -18.75
N GLU A 279 -13.20 30.67 -18.18
CA GLU A 279 -13.76 31.86 -18.84
C GLU A 279 -12.89 32.33 -20.00
N LEU A 280 -11.57 32.32 -19.84
CA LEU A 280 -10.63 32.73 -20.87
C LEU A 280 -10.67 31.80 -22.08
N ILE A 281 -10.74 30.49 -21.84
CA ILE A 281 -10.90 29.49 -22.91
C ILE A 281 -12.25 29.69 -23.59
N ARG A 282 -13.33 29.90 -22.83
CA ARG A 282 -14.67 30.14 -23.39
C ARG A 282 -14.75 31.38 -24.29
N LYS A 283 -13.97 32.43 -23.99
CA LYS A 283 -13.91 33.65 -24.83
C LYS A 283 -13.15 33.45 -26.15
N GLN A 284 -12.43 32.33 -26.29
CA GLN A 284 -11.59 32.03 -27.45
C GLN A 284 -12.10 30.83 -28.28
N ILE A 285 -13.32 30.37 -28.03
CA ILE A 285 -14.05 29.33 -28.77
C ILE A 285 -15.34 29.98 -29.26
#